data_AF-A0A7C6HK60-F1
#
_entry.id   AF-A0A7C6HK60-F1
#
_cell.length_a   1.000
_cell.length_b   1.000
_cell.length_c   1.000
_cell.angle_alpha   90.00
_cell.angle_beta   90.00
_cell.angle_gamma   90.00
#
_symmetry.space_group_name_H-M   'P 1'
#
loop_
_entity.id
_entity.type
_entity.pdbx_description
1 polymer ?
#
loop_
_entity_poly.entity_id
_entity_poly.type
_entity_poly.pdbx_seq_one_letter_code
_entity_poly.pdbx_strand_id
1 'polypeptide(L)' 'MAKKANTKVKNTKVDETKPYVSPTETWWGKAIIWILVIGMVFGIVIGLIDALVNL' A
#
# COMPACT_ATOMS: atom_id res chain seq x y z
N MET A 1 15.65 46.83 -15.48
CA MET A 1 15.93 45.50 -16.05
C MET A 1 15.02 44.48 -15.39
N ALA A 2 14.23 43.74 -16.18
CA ALA A 2 13.19 42.84 -15.70
C ALA A 2 13.77 41.49 -15.25
N LYS A 3 13.28 40.93 -14.13
CA LYS A 3 13.44 39.52 -13.81
C LYS A 3 12.06 38.86 -13.82
N LYS A 4 11.62 38.40 -15.00
CA LYS A 4 10.42 37.57 -15.12
C LYS A 4 10.76 36.19 -14.53
N ALA A 5 10.12 35.85 -13.42
CA ALA A 5 10.22 34.52 -12.83
C ALA A 5 9.69 33.51 -13.86
N ASN A 6 10.59 32.68 -14.39
CA ASN A 6 10.25 31.57 -15.26
C ASN A 6 9.73 30.43 -14.36
N THR A 7 8.48 30.54 -13.93
CA THR A 7 7.79 29.44 -13.27
C THR A 7 7.55 28.37 -14.34
N LYS A 8 8.48 27.41 -14.44
CA LYS A 8 8.22 26.17 -15.18
C LYS A 8 7.01 25.50 -14.53
N VAL A 9 5.84 25.72 -15.10
CA VAL A 9 4.68 24.88 -14.89
C VAL A 9 5.13 23.48 -15.30
N LYS A 10 5.40 22.63 -14.32
CA LYS A 10 5.52 21.20 -14.56
C LYS A 10 4.15 20.77 -15.04
N ASN A 11 3.96 20.78 -16.36
CA ASN A 11 2.95 19.98 -17.01
C ASN A 11 3.31 18.52 -16.66
N THR A 12 2.79 18.05 -15.54
CA THR A 12 2.67 16.62 -15.27
C THR A 12 1.72 16.13 -16.33
N LYS A 13 2.27 15.79 -17.50
CA LYS A 13 1.55 14.98 -18.48
C LYS A 13 1.13 13.74 -17.70
N VAL A 14 -0.16 13.63 -17.42
CA VAL A 14 -0.72 12.39 -16.90
C VAL A 14 -0.44 11.39 -18.00
N ASP A 15 0.51 10.51 -17.72
CA ASP A 15 0.97 9.50 -18.63
C ASP A 15 -0.19 8.51 -18.79
N GLU A 16 -1.02 8.70 -19.83
CA GLU A 16 -2.21 7.90 -20.15
C GLU A 16 -1.86 6.44 -20.53
N THR A 17 -0.60 6.02 -20.35
CA THR A 17 -0.10 4.70 -20.74
C THR A 17 0.36 3.82 -19.59
N LYS A 18 0.12 4.18 -18.33
CA LYS A 18 0.46 3.28 -17.21
C LYS A 18 -0.61 2.18 -17.07
N PRO A 19 -0.29 0.90 -17.37
CA PRO A 19 -1.21 -0.20 -17.12
C PRO A 19 -1.50 -0.26 -15.62
N TYR A 20 -2.74 -0.62 -15.25
CA TYR A 20 -3.07 -0.95 -13.86
C TYR A 20 -2.11 -2.05 -13.40
N VAL A 21 -1.30 -1.74 -12.39
CA VAL A 21 -0.36 -2.69 -11.80
C VAL A 21 -1.06 -3.30 -10.60
N SER A 22 -1.21 -4.61 -10.59
CA SER A 22 -1.88 -5.27 -9.46
C SER A 22 -1.06 -5.03 -8.18
N PRO A 23 -1.70 -4.67 -7.06
CA PRO A 23 -0.98 -4.51 -5.80
C PRO A 23 -0.23 -5.80 -5.39
N THR A 24 -0.71 -6.98 -5.80
CA THR A 24 -0.01 -8.25 -5.61
C THR A 24 1.31 -8.37 -6.37
N GLU A 25 1.55 -7.57 -7.41
CA GLU A 25 2.79 -7.57 -8.19
C GLU A 25 3.82 -6.57 -7.64
N THR A 26 3.34 -5.52 -6.98
CA THR A 26 4.20 -4.51 -6.37
C THR A 26 4.81 -5.01 -5.05
N TRP A 27 6.08 -4.71 -4.78
CA TRP A 27 6.74 -5.10 -3.53
C TRP A 27 6.04 -4.53 -2.29
N TRP A 28 5.57 -3.27 -2.37
CA TRP A 28 4.79 -2.62 -1.32
C TRP A 28 3.40 -3.25 -1.13
N GLY A 29 2.69 -3.57 -2.21
CA GLY A 29 1.40 -4.22 -2.10
C GLY A 29 1.51 -5.66 -1.58
N LYS A 30 2.55 -6.41 -1.94
CA LYS A 30 2.86 -7.71 -1.33
C LYS A 30 3.04 -7.60 0.19
N ALA A 31 3.78 -6.60 0.66
CA ALA A 31 4.00 -6.39 2.09
C ALA A 31 2.69 -6.10 2.85
N ILE A 32 1.83 -5.25 2.31
CA ILE A 32 0.53 -4.92 2.91
C ILE A 32 -0.37 -6.15 2.96
N ILE A 33 -0.42 -6.93 1.88
CA ILE A 33 -1.22 -8.16 1.81
C ILE A 33 -0.71 -9.18 2.84
N TRP A 34 0.61 -9.31 3.00
CA TRP A 34 1.19 -10.18 4.02
C TRP A 34 0.79 -9.77 5.43
N ILE A 35 0.80 -8.47 5.75
CA ILE A 35 0.36 -7.98 7.07
C ILE A 35 -1.12 -8.31 7.30
N LEU A 36 -1.98 -8.14 6.29
CA LEU A 36 -3.41 -8.48 6.39
C LEU A 36 -3.61 -9.99 6.64
N VAL A 37 -2.92 -10.83 5.88
CA VAL A 37 -3.03 -12.29 6.01
C VAL A 37 -2.49 -12.75 7.37
N ILE A 38 -1.31 -12.27 7.77
CA ILE A 38 -0.72 -12.59 9.07
C ILE A 38 -1.62 -12.10 10.19
N GLY A 39 -2.17 -10.88 10.10
CA GLY A 39 -3.09 -10.34 11.10
C GLY A 39 -4.33 -11.22 11.27
N MET A 40 -4.90 -11.71 10.17
CA MET A 40 -6.05 -12.62 10.21
C MET A 40 -5.71 -13.95 10.89
N VAL A 41 -4.58 -14.56 10.51
CA VAL A 41 -4.13 -15.83 11.10
C VAL A 41 -3.80 -15.66 12.57
N PHE A 42 -3.09 -14.59 12.93
CA PHE A 42 -2.70 -14.29 14.31
C PHE A 42 -3.93 -14.06 15.20
N GLY A 43 -4.96 -13.37 14.70
CA GLY A 43 -6.22 -13.20 15.41
C GLY A 43 -6.92 -14.53 15.72
N ILE A 44 -6.94 -15.46 14.77
CA ILE A 44 -7.50 -16.81 14.97
C ILE A 44 -6.70 -17.58 16.01
N VAL A 45 -5.36 -17.53 15.95
CA VAL A 45 -4.49 -18.23 16.90
C VAL A 45 -4.66 -17.68 18.31
N ILE A 46 -4.71 -16.35 18.49
CA ILE A 46 -4.99 -15.74 19.79
C ILE A 46 -6.37 -16.17 20.30
N GLY A 47 -7.40 -16.12 19.45
CA GLY A 47 -8.75 -16.52 19.83
C GLY A 47 -8.82 -17.99 20.28
N LEU A 48 -8.07 -18.89 19.62
CA LEU A 48 -7.95 -20.29 20.04
C LEU A 48 -7.23 -20.46 21.38
N ILE A 49 -6.13 -19.70 21.60
CA ILE A 49 -5.41 -19.74 22.86
C ILE A 49 -6.30 -19.22 23.99
N ASP A 50 -6.97 -18.09 23.79
CA ASP A 50 -7.90 -17.50 24.76
C ASP A 50 -9.05 -18.46 25.08
N ALA A 51 -9.62 -19.10 24.04
CA ALA A 51 -10.62 -20.13 24.23
C ALA A 51 -10.09 -21.31 25.05
N LEU A 52 -8.88 -21.82 24.79
CA LEU A 52 -8.31 -22.94 25.54
C LEU A 52 -7.92 -22.60 26.98
N VAL A 53 -7.51 -21.36 27.25
CA VAL A 53 -7.12 -20.90 28.59
C VAL A 53 -8.33 -20.60 29.47
N ASN A 54 -9.41 -20.08 28.88
CA ASN A 54 -10.63 -19.72 29.60
C ASN A 54 -11.75 -20.77 29.48
N LEU A 55 -11.48 -21.94 28.91
CA LEU A 55 -12.36 -23.12 28.92
C LEU A 55 -12.30 -23.82 30.28
#